data_AF-A0A2R4SZ67-F1
#
_entry.id   AF-A0A2R4SZ67-F1
#
_cell.length_a   1.000
_cell.length_b   1.000
_cell.length_c   1.000
_cell.angle_alpha   90.00
_cell.angle_beta   90.00
_cell.angle_gamma   90.00
#
_symmetry.space_group_name_H-M   'P 1'
#
loop_
_entity.id
_entity.type
_entity.pdbx_description
1 polymer ?
#
loop_
_entity_poly.entity_id
_entity_poly.type
_entity_poly.pdbx_seq_one_letter_code
_entity_poly.pdbx_strand_id
1 'polypeptide(L)'
;MAGTRDLLMVADSKLVSYSNASALLTAGVQFIAPAPADQVKDEVYAALGLTRAATVDWVPGRDAGKTSAQRESYRVLEDTHTLKGARKSDPELTVRRILVHSTANAAGQRAARDKRLTKAADDLGKLAGAGGGRHYKNAEKIVARLGVIAAKRRVASCLRFHVTEDEHGVPALDWHFDEDVLNCPAEDL
;
A
#
# COMPACT_ATOMS: atom_id res chain seq x y z
N MET A 1 -38.04 26.80 -22.08
CA MET A 1 -38.09 26.02 -20.83
C MET A 1 -36.74 25.31 -20.69
N ALA A 2 -35.97 25.60 -19.64
CA ALA A 2 -34.74 24.87 -19.37
C ALA A 2 -35.11 23.54 -18.67
N GLY A 3 -34.84 22.41 -19.32
CA GLY A 3 -35.05 21.10 -18.71
C GLY A 3 -34.15 20.89 -17.49
N THR A 4 -34.56 20.00 -16.59
CA THR A 4 -33.76 19.56 -15.44
C THR A 4 -32.40 19.08 -15.93
N ARG A 5 -31.32 19.65 -15.40
CA ARG A 5 -29.95 19.24 -15.72
C ARG A 5 -29.49 18.23 -14.68
N ASP A 6 -29.12 17.05 -15.12
CA ASP A 6 -28.42 16.08 -14.28
C ASP A 6 -26.99 16.55 -14.09
N LEU A 7 -26.62 16.85 -12.85
CA LEU A 7 -25.29 17.30 -12.47
C LEU A 7 -24.62 16.24 -11.59
N LEU A 8 -23.36 15.93 -11.90
CA LEU A 8 -22.48 15.11 -11.07
C LEU A 8 -21.56 16.01 -10.26
N MET A 9 -21.62 15.91 -8.94
CA MET A 9 -20.71 16.62 -8.05
C MET A 9 -19.36 15.89 -8.00
N VAL A 10 -18.26 16.60 -8.31
CA VAL A 10 -16.90 16.08 -8.18
C VAL A 10 -16.20 16.84 -7.05
N ALA A 11 -15.67 16.13 -6.06
CA ALA A 11 -15.01 16.75 -4.92
C ALA A 11 -13.77 15.98 -4.47
N ASP A 12 -13.03 16.57 -3.53
CA ASP A 12 -11.91 15.90 -2.85
C ASP A 12 -12.40 14.88 -1.80
N SER A 13 -11.45 14.20 -1.16
CA SER A 13 -11.72 13.12 -0.21
C SER A 13 -12.49 13.56 1.04
N LYS A 14 -12.56 14.85 1.37
CA LYS A 14 -13.34 15.37 2.50
C LYS A 14 -14.85 15.25 2.28
N LEU A 15 -15.28 15.07 1.03
CA LEU A 15 -16.68 14.78 0.73
C LEU A 15 -17.09 13.39 1.23
N VAL A 16 -16.15 12.44 1.34
CA VAL A 16 -16.39 11.04 1.80
C VAL A 16 -16.43 10.95 3.33
N SER A 17 -17.04 11.93 3.99
CA SER A 17 -17.41 11.81 5.40
C SER A 17 -18.84 11.29 5.50
N TYR A 18 -19.15 10.56 6.58
CA TYR A 18 -20.50 10.00 6.77
C TYR A 18 -21.59 11.08 6.70
N SER A 19 -21.39 12.23 7.36
CA SER A 19 -22.37 13.32 7.38
C SER A 19 -22.61 13.91 5.98
N ASN A 20 -21.55 14.11 5.20
CA ASN A 20 -21.65 14.68 3.85
C ASN A 20 -22.31 13.68 2.90
N ALA A 21 -21.86 12.42 2.91
CA ALA A 21 -22.45 11.35 2.11
C ALA A 21 -23.94 11.17 2.44
N SER A 22 -24.31 11.14 3.72
CA SER A 22 -25.71 11.04 4.15
C SER A 22 -26.56 12.17 3.61
N ALA A 23 -26.08 13.41 3.67
CA ALA A 23 -26.80 14.58 3.18
C ALA A 23 -26.98 14.54 1.65
N LEU A 24 -25.93 14.16 0.91
CA LEU A 24 -25.99 14.06 -0.56
C LEU A 24 -26.93 12.96 -1.02
N LEU A 25 -26.87 11.78 -0.37
CA LEU A 25 -27.78 10.67 -0.66
C LEU A 25 -29.24 11.05 -0.37
N THR A 26 -29.50 11.74 0.74
CA THR A 26 -30.85 12.22 1.09
C THR A 26 -31.36 13.26 0.08
N ALA A 27 -30.48 14.11 -0.41
CA ALA A 27 -30.80 15.12 -1.43
C ALA A 27 -30.90 14.55 -2.86
N GLY A 28 -30.62 13.26 -3.06
CA GLY A 28 -30.61 12.63 -4.38
C GLY A 28 -29.48 13.14 -5.30
N VAL A 29 -28.42 13.73 -4.72
CA VAL A 29 -27.30 14.29 -5.48
C VAL A 29 -26.29 13.19 -5.81
N GLN A 30 -25.98 13.05 -7.10
CA GLN A 30 -24.90 12.18 -7.55
C GLN A 30 -23.54 12.84 -7.27
N PHE A 31 -22.59 12.06 -6.76
CA PHE A 31 -21.25 12.56 -6.50
C PHE A 31 -20.17 11.52 -6.81
N ILE A 32 -18.95 12.00 -7.03
CA ILE A 32 -17.72 11.22 -7.07
C ILE A 32 -16.64 11.95 -6.28
N ALA A 33 -15.94 11.20 -5.43
CA ALA A 33 -14.84 11.71 -4.63
C ALA A 33 -13.83 10.57 -4.38
N PRO A 34 -12.53 10.90 -4.29
CA PRO A 34 -11.53 9.91 -3.96
C PRO A 34 -11.73 9.42 -2.51
N ALA A 35 -11.70 8.11 -2.31
CA ALA A 35 -11.71 7.54 -0.97
C ALA A 35 -10.40 7.92 -0.23
N PRO A 36 -10.48 8.36 1.03
CA PRO A 36 -9.30 8.50 1.87
C PRO A 36 -8.52 7.18 1.97
N ALA A 37 -7.18 7.25 1.87
CA ALA A 37 -6.32 6.07 1.86
C ALA A 37 -6.40 5.25 3.15
N ASP A 38 -6.74 5.88 4.28
CA ASP A 38 -6.95 5.23 5.58
C ASP A 38 -8.30 4.50 5.70
N GLN A 39 -9.25 4.77 4.81
CA GLN A 39 -10.56 4.11 4.77
C GLN A 39 -10.61 2.86 3.90
N VAL A 40 -9.60 2.65 3.05
CA VAL A 40 -9.50 1.46 2.19
C VAL A 40 -8.37 0.60 2.71
N LYS A 41 -8.72 -0.54 3.29
CA LYS A 41 -7.74 -1.50 3.80
C LYS A 41 -6.94 -2.10 2.65
N ASP A 42 -5.69 -2.46 2.92
CA ASP A 42 -4.82 -3.14 1.96
C ASP A 42 -5.47 -4.44 1.46
N GLU A 43 -6.19 -5.18 2.31
CA GLU A 43 -6.93 -6.41 1.92
C GLU A 43 -7.95 -6.19 0.79
N VAL A 44 -8.51 -4.98 0.67
CA VAL A 44 -9.42 -4.64 -0.43
C VAL A 44 -8.64 -4.58 -1.74
N TYR A 45 -7.46 -3.98 -1.73
CA TYR A 45 -6.58 -3.94 -2.89
C TYR A 45 -5.95 -5.31 -3.18
N ALA A 46 -5.70 -6.10 -2.14
CA ALA A 46 -5.22 -7.47 -2.17
C ALA A 46 -6.22 -8.39 -2.88
N ALA A 47 -7.50 -8.29 -2.55
CA ALA A 47 -8.56 -9.08 -3.17
C ALA A 47 -8.90 -8.64 -4.61
N LEU A 48 -8.27 -7.59 -5.14
CA LEU A 48 -8.50 -7.12 -6.51
C LEU A 48 -7.91 -8.08 -7.53
N GLY A 49 -8.74 -8.99 -8.03
CA GLY A 49 -8.41 -9.76 -9.22
C GLY A 49 -8.29 -8.87 -10.45
N LEU A 50 -7.07 -8.48 -10.83
CA LEU A 50 -6.79 -7.68 -12.04
C LEU A 50 -7.33 -8.31 -13.33
N THR A 51 -7.53 -9.63 -13.33
CA THR A 51 -8.16 -10.39 -14.42
C THR A 51 -9.64 -10.06 -14.58
N ARG A 52 -10.34 -9.70 -13.49
CA ARG A 52 -11.75 -9.29 -13.50
C ARG A 52 -11.94 -7.79 -13.76
N ALA A 53 -10.87 -7.00 -13.60
CA ALA A 53 -10.92 -5.57 -13.79
C ALA A 53 -11.02 -5.20 -15.28
N ALA A 54 -11.93 -4.28 -15.60
CA ALA A 54 -12.13 -3.78 -16.95
C ALA A 54 -11.01 -2.82 -17.35
N THR A 55 -10.51 -2.93 -18.58
CA THR A 55 -9.52 -1.97 -19.10
C THR A 55 -10.23 -0.67 -19.47
N VAL A 56 -9.64 0.45 -19.08
CA VAL A 56 -10.16 1.78 -19.45
C VAL A 56 -9.43 2.25 -20.70
N ASP A 57 -10.20 2.58 -21.74
CA ASP A 57 -9.67 3.24 -22.93
C ASP A 57 -9.44 4.73 -22.66
N TRP A 58 -8.45 5.01 -21.81
CA TRP A 58 -8.03 6.35 -21.44
C TRP A 58 -6.52 6.47 -21.55
N VAL A 59 -6.07 7.49 -22.28
CA VAL A 59 -4.65 7.83 -22.41
C VAL A 59 -4.40 9.17 -21.73
N PRO A 60 -3.56 9.22 -20.69
CA PRO A 60 -3.17 10.47 -20.06
C PRO A 60 -2.53 11.42 -21.09
N GLY A 61 -2.76 12.73 -20.98
CA GLY A 61 -2.20 13.69 -21.92
C GLY A 61 -0.67 13.62 -22.06
N ARG A 62 0.04 13.31 -20.97
CA ARG A 62 1.51 13.09 -20.97
C ARG A 62 1.97 11.90 -21.83
N ASP A 63 1.07 11.00 -22.17
CA ASP A 63 1.33 9.73 -22.87
C ASP A 63 0.78 9.72 -24.31
N ALA A 64 0.17 10.82 -24.77
CA ALA A 64 -0.47 10.90 -26.08
C ALA A 64 0.47 10.53 -27.26
N GLY A 65 1.75 10.91 -27.16
CA GLY A 65 2.77 10.60 -28.17
C GLY A 65 3.46 9.24 -28.03
N LYS A 66 3.15 8.46 -26.99
CA LYS A 66 3.80 7.17 -26.73
C LYS A 66 3.16 6.05 -27.54
N THR A 67 3.91 4.97 -27.78
CA THR A 67 3.36 3.72 -28.33
C THR A 67 2.49 3.00 -27.29
N SER A 68 1.59 2.12 -27.72
CA SER A 68 0.71 1.36 -26.81
C SER A 68 1.48 0.60 -25.72
N ALA A 69 2.66 0.06 -26.03
CA ALA A 69 3.52 -0.64 -25.08
C ALA A 69 4.17 0.29 -24.02
N GLN A 70 4.27 1.58 -24.29
CA GLN A 70 4.91 2.57 -23.41
C GLN A 70 3.90 3.42 -22.62
N ARG A 71 2.62 3.32 -22.97
CA ARG A 71 1.54 4.05 -22.31
C ARG A 71 1.23 3.41 -20.96
N GLU A 72 0.94 4.27 -19.99
CA GLU A 72 0.25 3.85 -18.79
C GLU A 72 -1.12 3.27 -19.15
N SER A 73 -1.49 2.16 -18.51
CA SER A 73 -2.80 1.55 -18.67
C SER A 73 -3.53 1.49 -17.33
N TYR A 74 -4.84 1.69 -17.42
CA TYR A 74 -5.73 1.70 -16.28
C TYR A 74 -6.66 0.50 -16.35
N ARG A 75 -6.87 -0.12 -15.20
CA ARG A 75 -7.93 -1.10 -14.99
C ARG A 75 -8.81 -0.64 -13.86
N VAL A 76 -10.11 -0.85 -14.00
CA VAL A 76 -11.10 -0.49 -12.99
C VAL A 76 -11.89 -1.71 -12.54
N LEU A 77 -12.12 -1.77 -11.25
CA LEU A 77 -13.07 -2.69 -10.65
C LEU A 77 -14.07 -1.87 -9.85
N GLU A 78 -15.33 -2.24 -9.95
CA GLU A 78 -16.40 -1.61 -9.20
C GLU A 78 -16.90 -2.58 -8.12
N ASP A 79 -17.04 -2.07 -6.91
CA ASP A 79 -17.66 -2.77 -5.79
C ASP A 79 -18.54 -1.84 -4.95
N THR A 80 -18.97 -2.32 -3.79
CA THR A 80 -19.73 -1.56 -2.81
C THR A 80 -18.91 -1.35 -1.55
N HIS A 81 -18.96 -0.14 -1.00
CA HIS A 81 -18.35 0.22 0.27
C HIS A 81 -19.44 0.64 1.27
N THR A 82 -19.27 0.23 2.53
CA THR A 82 -20.18 0.59 3.61
C THR A 82 -19.56 1.65 4.50
N LEU A 83 -20.16 2.84 4.53
CA LEU A 83 -19.80 3.92 5.44
C LEU A 83 -20.60 3.77 6.73
N LYS A 84 -19.89 3.64 7.85
CA LYS A 84 -20.49 3.56 9.19
C LYS A 84 -20.58 4.94 9.81
N GLY A 85 -21.72 5.24 10.42
CA GLY A 85 -21.90 6.44 11.21
C GLY A 85 -21.11 6.40 12.51
N ALA A 86 -20.97 7.57 13.14
CA ALA A 86 -20.22 7.68 14.38
C ALA A 86 -20.95 7.00 15.55
N ARG A 87 -22.28 6.92 15.49
CA ARG A 87 -23.12 6.30 16.53
C ARG A 87 -23.64 4.96 16.03
N LYS A 88 -23.86 4.03 16.97
CA LYS A 88 -24.47 2.72 16.68
C LYS A 88 -25.89 2.82 16.10
N SER A 89 -26.60 3.91 16.39
CA SER A 89 -27.94 4.18 15.86
C SER A 89 -27.95 4.71 14.44
N ASP A 90 -26.80 5.18 13.94
CA ASP A 90 -26.71 5.77 12.61
C ASP A 90 -26.84 4.64 11.57
N PRO A 91 -27.68 4.79 10.54
CA PRO A 91 -27.84 3.77 9.52
C PRO A 91 -26.54 3.57 8.72
N GLU A 92 -26.25 2.34 8.31
CA GLU A 92 -25.13 2.10 7.40
C GLU A 92 -25.46 2.65 6.01
N LEU A 93 -24.53 3.40 5.40
CA LEU A 93 -24.68 3.90 4.03
C LEU A 93 -23.89 3.02 3.08
N THR A 94 -24.56 2.42 2.10
CA THR A 94 -23.90 1.69 1.02
C THR A 94 -23.65 2.63 -0.16
N VAL A 95 -22.39 2.77 -0.55
CA VAL A 95 -21.96 3.56 -1.70
C VAL A 95 -21.23 2.69 -2.71
N ARG A 96 -21.27 3.06 -3.99
CA ARG A 96 -20.43 2.44 -5.02
C ARG A 96 -18.99 2.93 -4.87
N ARG A 97 -18.02 2.05 -5.04
CA ARG A 97 -16.60 2.38 -5.00
C ARG A 97 -15.93 1.83 -6.25
N ILE A 98 -15.09 2.66 -6.85
CA ILE A 98 -14.31 2.32 -8.04
C ILE A 98 -12.85 2.23 -7.61
N LEU A 99 -12.27 1.05 -7.78
CA LEU A 99 -10.88 0.75 -7.51
C LEU A 99 -10.11 0.87 -8.83
N VAL A 100 -9.13 1.77 -8.87
CA VAL A 100 -8.36 2.09 -10.07
C VAL A 100 -6.94 1.55 -9.91
N HIS A 101 -6.56 0.60 -10.76
CA HIS A 101 -5.19 0.14 -10.89
C HIS A 101 -4.50 0.87 -12.05
N SER A 102 -3.30 1.41 -11.79
CA SER A 102 -2.44 2.05 -12.79
C SER A 102 -1.10 1.31 -12.87
N THR A 103 -0.65 1.00 -14.09
CA THR A 103 0.66 0.38 -14.29
C THR A 103 1.81 1.28 -13.85
N ALA A 104 1.69 2.60 -13.98
CA ALA A 104 2.70 3.54 -13.52
C ALA A 104 2.79 3.57 -11.97
N ASN A 105 1.64 3.60 -11.29
CA ASN A 105 1.62 3.54 -9.83
C ASN A 105 2.15 2.21 -9.32
N ALA A 106 1.77 1.09 -9.95
CA ALA A 106 2.29 -0.24 -9.60
C ALA A 106 3.82 -0.31 -9.77
N ALA A 107 4.35 0.22 -10.88
CA ALA A 107 5.79 0.30 -11.11
C ALA A 107 6.49 1.19 -10.06
N GLY A 108 5.89 2.33 -9.72
CA GLY A 108 6.39 3.23 -8.68
C GLY A 108 6.44 2.58 -7.29
N GLN A 109 5.38 1.86 -6.91
CA GLN A 109 5.31 1.10 -5.65
C GLN A 109 6.37 -0.01 -5.61
N ARG A 110 6.54 -0.76 -6.71
CA ARG A 110 7.59 -1.78 -6.83
C ARG A 110 8.98 -1.17 -6.67
N ALA A 111 9.29 -0.10 -7.38
CA ALA A 111 10.58 0.58 -7.27
C ALA A 111 10.84 1.13 -5.85
N ALA A 112 9.81 1.65 -5.18
CA ALA A 112 9.91 2.10 -3.80
C ALA A 112 10.18 0.94 -2.82
N ARG A 113 9.51 -0.21 -3.03
CA ARG A 113 9.74 -1.44 -2.27
C ARG A 113 11.15 -1.97 -2.49
N ASP A 114 11.61 -2.06 -3.73
CA ASP A 114 12.96 -2.54 -4.07
C ASP A 114 14.01 -1.65 -3.41
N LYS A 115 13.88 -0.33 -3.55
CA LYS A 115 14.77 0.65 -2.90
C LYS A 115 14.77 0.52 -1.37
N ARG A 116 13.63 0.20 -0.77
CA ARG A 116 13.52 -0.04 0.68
C ARG A 116 14.26 -1.31 1.08
N LEU A 117 14.11 -2.40 0.33
CA LEU A 117 14.79 -3.67 0.58
C LEU A 117 16.30 -3.54 0.37
N THR A 118 16.77 -2.88 -0.69
CA THR A 118 18.20 -2.60 -0.89
C THR A 118 18.79 -1.83 0.28
N LYS A 119 18.12 -0.78 0.76
CA LYS A 119 18.62 -0.03 1.93
C LYS A 119 18.63 -0.84 3.21
N ALA A 120 17.67 -1.75 3.38
CA ALA A 120 17.66 -2.66 4.52
C ALA A 120 18.82 -3.66 4.42
N ALA A 121 19.06 -4.24 3.24
CA ALA A 121 20.20 -5.10 2.96
C ALA A 121 21.55 -4.40 3.25
N ASP A 122 21.71 -3.15 2.81
CA ASP A 122 22.92 -2.36 3.09
C ASP A 122 23.15 -2.16 4.59
N ASP A 123 22.09 -1.82 5.33
CA ASP A 123 22.17 -1.61 6.79
C ASP A 123 22.46 -2.92 7.54
N LEU A 124 21.86 -4.03 7.11
CA LEU A 124 22.05 -5.37 7.70
C LEU A 124 23.44 -5.94 7.37
N GLY A 125 23.92 -5.77 6.13
CA GLY A 125 25.27 -6.17 5.73
C GLY A 125 26.35 -5.43 6.53
N LYS A 126 26.15 -4.13 6.78
CA LYS A 126 27.02 -3.36 7.68
C LYS A 126 26.97 -3.86 9.12
N LEU A 127 25.81 -4.29 9.60
CA LEU A 127 25.67 -4.83 10.95
C LEU A 127 26.38 -6.19 11.07
N ALA A 128 26.20 -7.07 10.10
CA ALA A 128 26.85 -8.38 10.06
C ALA A 128 28.38 -8.26 10.04
N GLY A 129 28.93 -7.36 9.21
CA GLY A 129 30.37 -7.10 9.16
C GLY A 129 30.93 -6.37 10.39
N ALA A 130 30.10 -5.82 11.27
CA ALA A 130 30.53 -5.10 12.46
C ALA A 130 30.44 -5.92 13.75
N GLY A 131 30.04 -7.20 13.67
CA GLY A 131 30.02 -8.14 14.79
C GLY A 131 31.40 -8.26 15.44
N GLY A 132 31.43 -8.31 16.78
CA GLY A 132 32.68 -8.32 17.56
C GLY A 132 33.35 -6.96 17.72
N GLY A 133 32.89 -5.94 17.01
CA GLY A 133 33.42 -4.58 17.12
C GLY A 133 33.09 -3.90 18.45
N ARG A 134 33.74 -2.76 18.73
CA ARG A 134 33.56 -1.97 19.98
C ARG A 134 32.10 -1.73 20.35
N HIS A 135 31.25 -1.47 19.35
CA HIS A 135 29.83 -1.16 19.54
C HIS A 135 28.93 -2.39 19.57
N TYR A 136 29.35 -3.53 19.02
CA TYR A 136 28.56 -4.73 18.86
C TYR A 136 29.29 -5.96 19.40
N LYS A 137 29.62 -5.91 20.70
CA LYS A 137 30.46 -6.90 21.37
C LYS A 137 29.76 -8.22 21.68
N ASN A 138 28.44 -8.26 21.69
CA ASN A 138 27.64 -9.44 22.04
C ASN A 138 26.36 -9.49 21.20
N ALA A 139 25.70 -10.64 21.21
CA ALA A 139 24.48 -10.92 20.44
C ALA A 139 23.35 -9.95 20.79
N GLU A 140 23.18 -9.59 22.07
CA GLU A 140 22.12 -8.69 22.51
C GLU A 140 22.17 -7.33 21.79
N LYS A 141 23.37 -6.75 21.62
CA LYS A 141 23.53 -5.49 20.89
C LYS A 141 23.26 -5.62 19.40
N ILE A 142 23.61 -6.75 18.80
CA ILE A 142 23.28 -7.06 17.40
C ILE A 142 21.75 -7.15 17.25
N VAL A 143 21.07 -7.92 18.11
CA VAL A 143 19.61 -8.09 18.08
C VAL A 143 18.89 -6.77 18.29
N ALA A 144 19.32 -5.94 19.26
CA ALA A 144 18.74 -4.62 19.48
C ALA A 144 18.87 -3.72 18.24
N ARG A 145 20.05 -3.72 17.60
CA ARG A 145 20.26 -2.92 16.38
C ARG A 145 19.47 -3.44 15.20
N LEU A 146 19.36 -4.76 15.06
CA LEU A 146 18.54 -5.42 14.05
C LEU A 146 17.07 -5.01 14.18
N GLY A 147 16.52 -5.01 15.39
CA GLY A 147 15.15 -4.56 15.66
C GLY A 147 14.91 -3.11 15.20
N VAL A 148 15.86 -2.21 15.45
CA VAL A 148 15.80 -0.81 14.99
C VAL A 148 15.81 -0.73 13.46
N ILE A 149 16.67 -1.49 12.78
CA ILE A 149 16.74 -1.52 11.31
C ILE A 149 15.43 -2.07 10.74
N ALA A 150 14.94 -3.20 11.28
CA ALA A 150 13.72 -3.85 10.83
C ALA A 150 12.49 -2.93 10.95
N ALA A 151 12.35 -2.24 12.08
CA ALA A 151 11.27 -1.28 12.32
C ALA A 151 11.38 -0.06 11.40
N LYS A 152 12.57 0.56 11.34
CA LYS A 152 12.82 1.77 10.51
C LYS A 152 12.59 1.50 9.02
N ARG A 153 12.96 0.32 8.54
CA ARG A 153 12.82 -0.08 7.14
C ARG A 153 11.49 -0.78 6.84
N ARG A 154 10.67 -1.07 7.86
CA ARG A 154 9.40 -1.82 7.72
C ARG A 154 9.59 -3.16 7.00
N VAL A 155 10.59 -3.94 7.43
CA VAL A 155 10.93 -5.26 6.86
C VAL A 155 10.81 -6.39 7.88
N ALA A 156 10.25 -6.12 9.07
CA ALA A 156 10.17 -7.10 10.15
C ALA A 156 9.41 -8.38 9.75
N SER A 157 8.36 -8.28 8.92
CA SER A 157 7.57 -9.44 8.49
C SER A 157 8.34 -10.39 7.56
N CYS A 158 9.18 -9.85 6.68
CA CYS A 158 9.95 -10.62 5.71
C CYS A 158 11.41 -10.85 6.10
N LEU A 159 11.88 -10.36 7.25
CA LEU A 159 13.25 -10.58 7.71
C LEU A 159 13.35 -11.91 8.47
N ARG A 160 14.32 -12.73 8.08
CA ARG A 160 14.75 -13.92 8.83
C ARG A 160 16.20 -13.72 9.21
N PHE A 161 16.53 -14.03 10.45
CA PHE A 161 17.88 -13.85 10.96
C PHE A 161 18.21 -14.89 12.01
N HIS A 162 19.51 -15.15 12.16
CA HIS A 162 20.08 -15.99 13.17
C HIS A 162 21.33 -15.31 13.72
N VAL A 163 21.47 -15.28 15.05
CA VAL A 163 22.65 -14.70 15.71
C VAL A 163 23.31 -15.81 16.51
N THR A 164 24.58 -16.05 16.23
CA THR A 164 25.43 -16.97 17.00
C THR A 164 26.50 -16.20 17.74
N GLU A 165 27.05 -16.81 18.78
CA GLU A 165 28.28 -16.34 19.44
C GLU A 165 29.32 -17.46 19.37
N ASP A 166 30.59 -17.10 19.18
CA ASP A 166 31.69 -18.06 19.26
C ASP A 166 32.12 -18.33 20.73
N GLU A 167 33.15 -19.17 20.92
CA GLU A 167 33.70 -19.50 22.24
C GLU A 167 34.27 -18.30 23.00
N HIS A 168 34.53 -17.18 22.30
CA HIS A 168 35.02 -15.92 22.87
C HIS A 168 33.90 -14.88 23.04
N GLY A 169 32.64 -15.25 22.76
CA GLY A 169 31.47 -14.38 22.86
C GLY A 169 31.36 -13.37 21.70
N VAL A 170 32.08 -13.57 20.60
CA VAL A 170 32.00 -12.73 19.41
C VAL A 170 30.73 -13.07 18.63
N PRO A 171 29.83 -12.11 18.40
CA PRO A 171 28.59 -12.37 17.69
C PRO A 171 28.79 -12.41 16.18
N ALA A 172 28.13 -13.35 15.53
CA ALA A 172 27.93 -13.40 14.08
C ALA A 172 26.43 -13.31 13.75
N LEU A 173 26.10 -12.61 12.66
CA LEU A 173 24.73 -12.40 12.20
C LEU A 173 24.60 -12.95 10.78
N ASP A 174 23.75 -13.95 10.63
CA ASP A 174 23.24 -14.43 9.36
C ASP A 174 21.82 -13.92 9.15
N TRP A 175 21.51 -13.45 7.95
CA TRP A 175 20.19 -12.93 7.64
C TRP A 175 19.85 -13.15 6.17
N HIS A 176 18.56 -13.24 5.89
CA HIS A 176 18.00 -13.22 4.54
C HIS A 176 16.60 -12.64 4.59
N PHE A 177 16.11 -12.20 3.44
CA PHE A 177 14.68 -11.94 3.30
C PHE A 177 13.98 -13.24 2.92
N ASP A 178 12.83 -13.47 3.54
CA ASP A 178 11.92 -14.55 3.22
C ASP A 178 11.30 -14.28 1.84
N GLU A 179 11.82 -14.96 0.82
CA GLU A 179 11.39 -14.79 -0.56
C GLU A 179 9.94 -15.25 -0.77
N ASP A 180 9.42 -16.17 0.05
CA ASP A 180 8.03 -16.60 -0.06
C ASP A 180 7.10 -15.48 0.41
N VAL A 181 7.45 -14.80 1.51
CA VAL A 181 6.74 -13.58 1.96
C VAL A 181 6.91 -12.44 0.97
N LEU A 182 8.06 -12.35 0.29
CA LEU A 182 8.29 -11.29 -0.70
C LEU A 182 7.54 -11.52 -2.01
N ASN A 183 7.50 -12.75 -2.50
CA ASN A 183 6.86 -13.15 -3.74
C ASN A 183 5.39 -13.47 -3.59
N CYS A 184 4.91 -13.59 -2.35
CA CYS A 184 3.49 -13.49 -2.06
C CYS A 184 2.99 -12.18 -2.71
N PRO A 185 2.05 -12.26 -3.67
CA PRO A 185 1.35 -11.09 -4.16
C PRO A 185 0.85 -10.31 -2.93
N ALA A 186 0.70 -8.99 -3.03
CA ALA A 186 0.08 -8.20 -1.95
C ALA A 186 -1.39 -8.62 -1.66
N GLU A 187 -1.83 -9.78 -2.18
CA GLU A 187 -3.11 -10.44 -2.08
C GLU A 187 -3.32 -11.16 -0.73
N ASP A 188 -2.27 -11.47 0.04
CA ASP A 188 -2.37 -12.26 1.30
C ASP A 188 -1.58 -11.70 2.53
N LEU A 189 -1.32 -10.40 2.61
CA LEU A 189 -0.78 -9.76 3.83
C LEU A 189 -1.68 -8.66 4.39
#